data_AF-A0A1S3HI25-F1
#
_entry.id   AF-A0A1S3HI25-F1
#
_cell.length_a   1.000
_cell.length_b   1.000
_cell.length_c   1.000
_cell.angle_alpha   90.00
_cell.angle_beta   90.00
_cell.angle_gamma   90.00
#
_symmetry.space_group_name_H-M   'P 1'
#
loop_
_entity.id
_entity.type
_entity.pdbx_description
1 polymer ?
#
loop_
_entity_poly.entity_id
_entity_poly.type
_entity_poly.pdbx_seq_one_letter_code
_entity_poly.pdbx_strand_id
1 'polypeptide(L)'
;MATFVEIFTGFTGILFSASGLVKTTAVKSELTADMEKMFQAYARVFPLAPLGYVPDADFYRTMVGNIEIVLGVLLILGNRRAQKFSALGLLFMMAGATYTNLKLGLYSMAGMSSAFAISMMWIYHQMNKDGK
;
A
#
# COMPACT_ATOMS: atom_id res chain seq x y z
N MET A 1 18.11 -2.34 -19.05
CA MET A 1 17.70 -1.68 -17.79
C MET A 1 16.22 -1.31 -17.81
N ALA A 2 15.71 -0.65 -18.87
CA ALA A 2 14.28 -0.30 -19.01
C ALA A 2 13.30 -1.49 -18.83
N THR A 3 13.57 -2.63 -19.49
CA THR A 3 12.71 -3.83 -19.40
C THR A 3 12.60 -4.40 -17.98
N PHE A 4 13.66 -4.34 -17.19
CA PHE A 4 13.63 -4.82 -15.81
C PHE A 4 12.71 -3.96 -14.93
N VAL A 5 12.78 -2.63 -15.09
CA VAL A 5 11.92 -1.69 -14.34
C VAL A 5 10.45 -1.95 -14.68
N GLU A 6 10.14 -2.18 -15.95
CA GLU A 6 8.76 -2.45 -16.39
C GLU A 6 8.21 -3.77 -15.83
N ILE A 7 8.99 -4.85 -15.90
CA ILE A 7 8.60 -6.14 -15.29
C ILE A 7 8.37 -6.00 -13.79
N PHE A 8 9.30 -5.34 -13.10
CA PHE A 8 9.22 -5.14 -11.65
C PHE A 8 8.03 -4.24 -11.26
N THR A 9 7.75 -3.20 -12.06
CA THR A 9 6.59 -2.31 -11.90
C THR A 9 5.29 -3.09 -12.07
N GLY A 10 5.19 -3.91 -13.12
CA GLY A 10 4.03 -4.76 -13.36
C GLY A 10 3.80 -5.76 -12.23
N PHE A 11 4.86 -6.47 -11.81
CA PHE A 11 4.82 -7.40 -10.69
C PHE A 11 4.33 -6.73 -9.40
N THR A 12 4.89 -5.55 -9.08
CA THR A 12 4.52 -4.84 -7.86
C THR A 12 3.08 -4.33 -7.92
N GLY A 13 2.63 -3.86 -9.08
CA GLY A 13 1.23 -3.47 -9.28
C GLY A 13 0.26 -4.63 -9.10
N ILE A 14 0.63 -5.84 -9.54
CA ILE A 14 -0.16 -7.06 -9.31
C ILE A 14 -0.23 -7.38 -7.82
N LEU A 15 0.90 -7.33 -7.10
CA LEU A 15 0.94 -7.58 -5.66
C LEU A 15 0.02 -6.63 -4.88
N PHE A 16 0.08 -5.33 -5.17
CA PHE A 16 -0.79 -4.35 -4.50
C PHE A 16 -2.26 -4.55 -4.85
N SER A 17 -2.56 -4.84 -6.12
CA SER A 17 -3.95 -5.11 -6.54
C SER A 17 -4.51 -6.36 -5.85
N ALA A 18 -3.74 -7.44 -5.80
CA ALA A 18 -4.13 -8.67 -5.11
C ALA A 18 -4.28 -8.46 -3.60
N SER A 19 -3.33 -7.77 -2.97
CA SER A 19 -3.36 -7.39 -1.56
C SER A 19 -4.60 -6.55 -1.21
N GLY A 20 -4.98 -5.62 -2.09
CA GLY A 20 -6.18 -4.81 -1.92
C GLY A 20 -7.47 -5.61 -2.08
N LEU A 21 -7.52 -6.54 -3.05
CA LEU A 21 -8.66 -7.45 -3.21
C LEU A 21 -8.92 -8.30 -1.95
N VAL A 22 -7.85 -8.79 -1.31
CA VAL A 22 -7.97 -9.53 -0.05
C VAL A 22 -8.54 -8.63 1.07
N LYS A 23 -8.21 -7.34 1.08
CA LYS A 23 -8.76 -6.38 2.06
C LYS A 23 -10.22 -6.02 1.80
N THR A 24 -10.65 -5.94 0.54
CA THR A 24 -12.01 -5.52 0.17
C THR A 24 -13.01 -6.67 0.14
N THR A 25 -12.55 -7.89 -0.12
CA THR A 25 -13.43 -9.06 -0.14
C THR A 25 -13.72 -9.51 1.29
N ALA A 26 -14.96 -9.32 1.73
CA ALA A 26 -15.46 -9.91 2.98
C ALA A 26 -15.72 -11.41 2.76
N VAL A 27 -14.64 -12.20 2.67
CA VAL A 27 -14.78 -13.65 2.70
C VAL A 27 -15.23 -14.02 4.11
N LYS A 28 -16.36 -14.72 4.29
CA LYS A 28 -16.78 -15.23 5.60
C LYS A 28 -15.83 -16.35 6.04
N SER A 29 -14.60 -16.00 6.40
CA SER A 29 -13.53 -16.91 6.79
C SER A 29 -12.78 -16.34 8.00
N GLU A 30 -12.08 -17.21 8.71
CA GLU A 30 -11.20 -16.85 9.83
C GLU A 30 -10.18 -15.77 9.45
N LEU A 31 -9.72 -15.79 8.20
CA LEU A 31 -8.82 -14.77 7.64
C LEU A 31 -9.38 -13.35 7.75
N THR A 32 -10.69 -13.17 7.51
CA THR A 32 -11.33 -11.85 7.61
C THR A 32 -11.41 -11.37 9.05
N ALA A 33 -11.64 -12.28 10.01
CA ALA A 33 -11.65 -11.93 11.43
C ALA A 33 -10.26 -11.50 11.92
N ASP A 34 -9.20 -12.18 11.49
CA ASP A 34 -7.84 -11.80 11.85
C ASP A 34 -7.39 -10.49 11.17
N MET A 35 -7.79 -10.27 9.91
CA MET A 35 -7.60 -8.97 9.25
C MET A 35 -8.32 -7.84 9.96
N GLU A 36 -9.56 -8.05 10.41
CA GLU A 36 -10.31 -7.05 11.15
C GLU A 36 -9.59 -6.68 12.45
N LYS A 37 -9.14 -7.66 13.24
CA LYS A 37 -8.35 -7.42 14.46
C LYS A 37 -7.07 -6.61 14.18
N MET A 38 -6.37 -6.92 13.09
CA MET A 38 -5.19 -6.15 12.68
C MET A 38 -5.55 -4.70 12.35
N PHE A 39 -6.63 -4.46 11.60
CA PHE A 39 -7.07 -3.11 11.27
C PHE A 39 -7.64 -2.33 12.46
N GLN A 40 -8.24 -3.00 13.44
CA GLN A 40 -8.58 -2.40 14.73
C GLN A 40 -7.33 -1.95 15.50
N ALA A 41 -6.25 -2.74 15.49
CA ALA A 41 -4.98 -2.34 16.06
C ALA A 41 -4.36 -1.15 15.30
N TYR A 42 -4.37 -1.17 13.97
CA TYR A 42 -3.88 -0.07 13.14
C TYR A 42 -4.66 1.23 13.34
N ALA A 43 -5.99 1.16 13.47
CA ALA A 43 -6.83 2.32 13.72
C ALA A 43 -6.47 3.04 15.03
N ARG A 44 -6.15 2.29 16.08
CA ARG A 44 -5.77 2.86 17.40
C ARG A 44 -4.46 3.65 17.36
N VAL A 45 -3.53 3.26 16.49
CA VAL A 45 -2.22 3.94 16.32
C VAL A 45 -2.17 4.82 15.09
N PHE A 46 -3.34 5.13 14.50
CA PHE A 46 -3.42 5.95 13.30
C PHE A 46 -2.71 7.30 13.53
N PRO A 47 -2.00 7.88 12.55
CA PRO A 47 -1.24 9.12 12.76
C PRO A 47 -2.04 10.30 13.34
N LEU A 48 -3.35 10.34 13.08
CA LEU A 48 -4.26 11.36 13.62
C LEU A 48 -4.92 10.98 14.96
N ALA A 49 -4.61 9.81 15.53
CA ALA A 49 -5.12 9.39 16.84
C ALA A 49 -4.78 10.37 17.97
N PRO A 50 -3.59 11.01 18.03
CA PRO A 50 -3.31 12.06 19.01
C PRO A 50 -4.22 13.29 18.90
N LEU A 51 -4.87 13.51 17.75
CA LEU A 51 -5.85 14.57 17.52
C LEU A 51 -7.30 14.11 17.84
N GLY A 52 -7.47 12.90 18.38
CA GLY A 52 -8.76 12.33 18.74
C GLY A 52 -9.48 11.58 17.60
N TYR A 53 -8.85 11.42 16.43
CA TYR A 53 -9.43 10.68 15.31
C TYR A 53 -9.00 9.22 15.29
N VAL A 54 -9.95 8.32 15.48
CA VAL A 54 -9.76 6.87 15.32
C VAL A 54 -10.71 6.40 14.21
N PRO A 55 -10.20 5.92 13.07
CA PRO A 55 -11.06 5.46 11.99
C PRO A 55 -11.78 4.15 12.37
N ASP A 56 -12.98 3.95 11.86
CA ASP A 56 -13.63 2.64 11.91
C ASP A 56 -12.76 1.60 11.17
N ALA A 57 -12.56 0.43 11.78
CA ALA A 57 -11.59 -0.55 11.28
C ALA A 57 -12.00 -1.18 9.95
N ASP A 58 -13.30 -1.47 9.76
CA ASP A 58 -13.78 -2.10 8.53
C ASP A 58 -13.80 -1.10 7.37
N PHE A 59 -14.23 0.14 7.65
CA PHE A 59 -14.13 1.24 6.71
C PHE A 59 -12.67 1.52 6.33
N TYR A 60 -11.75 1.58 7.31
CA TYR A 60 -10.34 1.80 7.07
C TYR A 60 -9.72 0.69 6.20
N ARG A 61 -10.01 -0.57 6.53
CA ARG A 61 -9.57 -1.74 5.76
C ARG A 61 -10.03 -1.67 4.31
N THR A 62 -11.32 -1.41 4.10
CA THR A 62 -11.93 -1.34 2.77
C THR A 62 -11.38 -0.17 1.97
N MET A 63 -11.19 0.99 2.59
CA MET A 63 -10.60 2.17 1.94
C MET A 63 -9.15 1.92 1.52
N VAL A 64 -8.31 1.36 2.41
CA VAL A 64 -6.92 0.99 2.10
C VAL A 64 -6.90 0.01 0.93
N GLY A 65 -7.74 -1.03 0.97
CA GLY A 65 -7.82 -2.02 -0.10
C GLY A 65 -8.24 -1.43 -1.44
N ASN A 66 -9.27 -0.58 -1.46
CA ASN A 66 -9.70 0.10 -2.69
C ASN A 66 -8.61 0.99 -3.28
N ILE A 67 -7.87 1.73 -2.43
CA ILE A 67 -6.74 2.56 -2.86
C ILE A 67 -5.63 1.67 -3.44
N GLU A 68 -5.27 0.58 -2.78
CA GLU A 68 -4.25 -0.36 -3.28
C GLU A 68 -4.63 -0.98 -4.63
N ILE A 69 -5.91 -1.32 -4.83
CA ILE A 69 -6.40 -1.82 -6.13
C ILE A 69 -6.27 -0.75 -7.21
N VAL A 70 -6.81 0.45 -6.97
CA VAL A 70 -6.80 1.52 -7.97
C VAL A 70 -5.37 1.90 -8.34
N LEU A 71 -4.51 2.12 -7.34
CA LEU A 71 -3.12 2.48 -7.59
C LEU A 71 -2.35 1.31 -8.22
N GLY A 72 -2.54 0.07 -7.74
CA GLY A 72 -1.92 -1.12 -8.33
C GLY A 72 -2.25 -1.30 -9.81
N VAL A 73 -3.52 -1.14 -10.19
CA VAL A 73 -3.97 -1.21 -11.59
C VAL A 73 -3.40 -0.05 -12.41
N LEU A 74 -3.41 1.18 -11.88
CA LEU A 74 -2.80 2.34 -12.54
C LEU A 74 -1.28 2.17 -12.72
N LEU A 75 -0.61 1.43 -11.83
CA LEU A 75 0.82 1.15 -11.94
C LEU A 75 1.12 0.21 -13.11
N ILE A 76 0.22 -0.74 -13.40
CA ILE A 76 0.37 -1.71 -14.49
C ILE A 76 -0.04 -1.09 -15.83
N LEU A 77 -1.25 -0.53 -15.90
CA LEU A 77 -1.91 -0.17 -17.16
C LEU A 77 -1.88 1.34 -17.45
N GLY A 78 -1.47 2.15 -16.48
CA GLY A 78 -1.47 3.61 -16.64
C GLY A 78 -0.42 4.10 -17.64
N ASN A 79 -0.68 5.26 -18.23
CA ASN A 79 0.38 6.00 -18.92
C ASN A 79 1.46 6.47 -17.92
N ARG A 80 2.61 6.96 -18.43
CA ARG A 80 3.74 7.36 -17.57
C ARG A 80 3.38 8.38 -16.47
N ARG A 81 2.41 9.27 -16.69
CA ARG A 81 1.94 10.21 -15.65
C ARG A 81 1.13 9.49 -14.57
N ALA A 82 0.22 8.61 -14.96
CA ALA A 82 -0.59 7.80 -14.06
C ALA A 82 0.27 6.82 -13.24
N GLN A 83 1.26 6.18 -13.85
CA GLN A 83 2.22 5.31 -13.15
C GLN A 83 3.01 6.07 -12.09
N LYS A 84 3.48 7.29 -12.40
CA LYS A 84 4.15 8.17 -11.43
C LYS A 84 3.25 8.53 -10.26
N PHE A 85 2.00 8.91 -10.54
CA PHE A 85 1.02 9.22 -9.50
C PHE A 85 0.74 8.00 -8.62
N SER A 86 0.59 6.82 -9.25
CA SER A 86 0.41 5.56 -8.54
C SER A 86 1.59 5.23 -7.62
N ALA A 87 2.82 5.31 -8.14
CA ALA A 87 4.03 5.06 -7.34
C ALA A 87 4.13 6.01 -6.13
N LEU A 88 3.79 7.30 -6.30
CA LEU A 88 3.73 8.24 -5.18
C LEU A 88 2.63 7.89 -4.16
N GLY A 89 1.43 7.55 -4.63
CA GLY A 89 0.34 7.16 -3.73
C GLY A 89 0.68 5.91 -2.93
N LEU A 90 1.23 4.88 -3.58
CA LEU A 90 1.68 3.65 -2.91
C LEU A 90 2.85 3.91 -1.97
N LEU A 91 3.76 4.82 -2.30
CA LEU A 91 4.83 5.27 -1.39
C LEU A 91 4.24 5.84 -0.09
N PHE A 92 3.27 6.75 -0.17
CA PHE A 92 2.62 7.31 1.02
C PHE A 92 1.90 6.24 1.85
N MET A 93 1.20 5.32 1.19
CA MET A 93 0.52 4.19 1.85
C MET A 93 1.52 3.31 2.61
N MET A 94 2.64 2.95 1.97
CA MET A 94 3.67 2.11 2.59
C MET A 94 4.39 2.83 3.73
N ALA A 95 4.63 4.14 3.62
CA ALA A 95 5.17 4.94 4.72
C ALA A 95 4.21 4.96 5.93
N GLY A 96 2.91 5.14 5.68
CA GLY A 96 1.87 5.05 6.71
C GLY A 96 1.83 3.67 7.37
N ALA A 97 1.89 2.60 6.57
CA ALA A 97 1.94 1.22 7.07
C ALA A 97 3.20 0.96 7.92
N THR A 98 4.35 1.46 7.49
CA THR A 98 5.59 1.39 8.28
C THR A 98 5.42 2.08 9.63
N TYR A 99 4.86 3.29 9.66
CA TYR A 99 4.61 4.02 10.91
C TYR A 99 3.71 3.22 11.86
N THR A 100 2.56 2.73 11.38
CA THR A 100 1.64 1.96 12.22
C THR A 100 2.26 0.66 12.73
N ASN A 101 3.02 -0.04 11.87
CA ASN A 101 3.71 -1.28 12.24
C ASN A 101 4.79 -1.03 13.31
N LEU A 102 5.57 0.06 13.19
CA LEU A 102 6.56 0.43 14.20
C LEU A 102 5.91 0.77 15.54
N LYS A 103 4.78 1.50 15.52
CA LYS A 103 4.03 1.82 16.75
C LYS A 103 3.45 0.60 17.45
N LEU A 104 3.13 -0.46 16.71
CA LEU A 104 2.66 -1.74 17.25
C LEU A 104 3.79 -2.72 17.57
N GLY A 105 5.06 -2.37 17.34
CA GLY A 105 6.20 -3.26 17.57
C GLY A 105 6.34 -4.39 16.54
N LEU A 106 5.64 -4.31 15.40
CA LEU A 106 5.64 -5.30 14.33
C LEU A 106 6.81 -5.07 13.37
N TYR A 107 8.05 -5.24 13.86
CA TYR A 107 9.26 -4.88 13.12
C TYR A 107 9.44 -5.60 11.79
N SER A 108 9.07 -6.89 11.70
CA SER A 108 9.15 -7.64 10.44
C SER A 108 8.22 -7.06 9.37
N MET A 109 7.00 -6.68 9.75
CA MET A 109 6.04 -6.06 8.83
C MET A 109 6.46 -4.63 8.47
N ALA A 110 7.02 -3.88 9.44
CA ALA A 110 7.59 -2.55 9.20
C ALA A 110 8.77 -2.61 8.22
N GLY A 111 9.62 -3.64 8.31
CA GLY A 111 10.71 -3.87 7.37
C GLY A 111 10.20 -4.12 5.96
N MET A 112 9.18 -4.97 5.81
CA MET A 112 8.56 -5.27 4.52
C MET A 112 7.91 -4.02 3.89
N SER A 113 7.09 -3.26 4.65
CA SER A 113 6.47 -2.04 4.14
C SER A 113 7.51 -0.98 3.77
N SER A 114 8.60 -0.86 4.53
CA SER A 114 9.71 0.06 4.20
C SER A 114 10.43 -0.35 2.92
N ALA A 115 10.64 -1.65 2.68
CA ALA A 115 11.24 -2.13 1.44
C ALA A 115 10.37 -1.81 0.22
N PHE A 116 9.04 -1.96 0.33
CA PHE A 116 8.12 -1.54 -0.71
C PHE A 116 8.09 -0.03 -0.91
N ALA A 117 8.15 0.77 0.17
CA ALA A 117 8.26 2.23 0.07
C ALA A 117 9.50 2.64 -0.72
N ILE A 118 10.67 2.08 -0.39
CA ILE A 118 11.93 2.35 -1.13
C ILE A 118 11.80 1.93 -2.60
N SER A 119 11.18 0.78 -2.85
CA SER A 119 10.91 0.29 -4.21
C SER A 119 10.04 1.25 -5.01
N MET A 120 8.98 1.82 -4.41
CA MET A 120 8.12 2.81 -5.05
C MET A 120 8.88 4.11 -5.36
N MET A 121 9.71 4.56 -4.44
CA MET A 121 10.56 5.75 -4.65
C MET A 121 11.55 5.53 -5.79
N TRP A 122 12.14 4.33 -5.88
CA TRP A 122 13.04 3.96 -6.97
C TRP A 122 12.32 3.92 -8.32
N ILE A 123 11.17 3.24 -8.41
CA ILE A 123 10.34 3.19 -9.63
C ILE A 123 9.97 4.60 -10.09
N TYR A 124 9.49 5.45 -9.18
CA TYR A 124 9.15 6.84 -9.48
C TYR A 124 10.32 7.61 -10.09
N HIS A 125 11.52 7.46 -9.50
CA HIS A 125 12.72 8.14 -9.98
C HIS A 125 13.17 7.63 -11.36
N GLN A 126 13.06 6.33 -11.62
CA GLN A 126 13.37 5.74 -12.92
C GLN A 126 12.42 6.27 -14.01
N MET A 127 11.11 6.29 -13.76
CA MET A 127 10.13 6.88 -14.67
C MET A 127 10.36 8.38 -14.93
N ASN A 128 11.05 9.07 -14.02
CA ASN A 128 11.40 10.47 -14.21
C ASN A 128 12.64 10.69 -15.08
N LYS A 129 13.54 9.70 -15.15
CA LYS A 129 14.68 9.70 -16.07
C LYS A 129 14.24 9.37 -17.50
N ASP A 130 13.30 8.44 -17.66
CA ASP A 130 12.81 7.99 -18.98
C ASP A 130 11.90 9.00 -19.71
N GLY A 131 11.54 10.11 -19.04
CA GLY A 131 10.72 11.19 -19.59
C GLY A 131 11.51 12.44 -20.01
N LYS A 132 12.84 12.37 -19.99
CA LYS A 132 13.74 13.29 -20.69
C LYS A 132 14.22 12.64 -21.97
#